data_AF-G8NTR5-F1
#
_entry.id   AF-G8NTR5-F1
#
_cell.length_a   1.000
_cell.length_b   1.000
_cell.length_c   1.000
_cell.angle_alpha   90.00
_cell.angle_beta   90.00
_cell.angle_gamma   90.00
#
_symmetry.space_group_name_H-M   'P 1'
#
loop_
_entity.id
_entity.type
_entity.pdbx_description
1 polymer ?
#
loop_
_entity_poly.entity_id
_entity_poly.type
_entity_poly.pdbx_seq_one_letter_code
_entity_poly.pdbx_strand_id
1 'polypeptide(L)'
;MALKFNWYKTSRSNLMILRSGDAHPMPLSSSLARNTLRCFVALAAALIPVAGFSQTAGMDPLTGVWGAEARLGVPAQGELFLDEDKGVWHASIAGYQVVAETKGNEIRFTLPDGSAEFRGVVDAAAKVVHGEWIQQGGVILDSQYASPVELRSAAPSVWRGTVVPLEQRVSVYVIFSSKDGKMTATISNPEGNFFRRRVYVVTQEGDRVFLELNGKKVEGRLDEKAGTLSLQLVNWLPPFQFTHRTAKDADGFYPRTPADKEEWRYRKPLPEGDGWTTASMQAEGLEAAPIGELIKQILTADPTSTALKIQSLLIARHGHLVLEEYFYGFSQERVHDMRSAGKTFAPALVGVAREHGATLTPQTPIYPLFAQYSSFANWDIRKQKMTLRDVMTMTAGNACDDNNDDSPGNEDRMQSDAQQRDWYKYSLDLPMLKNPGGEDAIYCSGDLNLVGGAVAAATHCWIPEFFEANLARPLQFGRYYLNLMPDGQAYMGGGAYLRPRDQLKLGQLYLDGGIWNGKRIVSKSWVTESTSVHSRFSPTYSLGQIHQYGYGWHIHDLKSGEKTYRVFAAEGNGGQFVIVVPELDMVVGITGGSYGEFDQWYRWELELVPEFILPAAGSRRNHPHKP
;
A
#
# COMPACT_ATOMS: atom_id res chain seq x y z
N MET A 1 -17.60 -24.75 6.57
CA MET A 1 -18.15 -23.47 6.09
C MET A 1 -17.38 -22.36 6.80
N ALA A 2 -16.18 -22.05 6.31
CA ALA A 2 -15.29 -21.07 6.93
C ALA A 2 -15.60 -19.70 6.33
N LEU A 3 -16.24 -18.82 7.10
CA LEU A 3 -16.31 -17.40 6.80
C LEU A 3 -14.88 -16.85 6.90
N LYS A 4 -14.18 -16.78 5.76
CA LYS A 4 -12.90 -16.07 5.63
C LYS A 4 -13.22 -14.59 5.46
N PHE A 5 -12.78 -13.78 6.41
CA PHE A 5 -12.78 -12.33 6.34
C PHE A 5 -11.48 -11.87 5.68
N ASN A 6 -11.60 -11.09 4.61
CA ASN A 6 -10.48 -10.47 3.92
C ASN A 6 -9.86 -9.38 4.82
N TRP A 7 -8.58 -9.51 5.14
CA TRP A 7 -7.82 -8.56 5.97
C TRP A 7 -7.70 -7.20 5.29
N TYR A 8 -7.86 -7.15 3.97
CA TYR A 8 -7.84 -5.93 3.19
C TYR A 8 -9.15 -5.14 3.19
N LYS A 9 -10.20 -5.61 3.90
CA LYS A 9 -11.50 -4.91 4.03
C LYS A 9 -11.31 -3.48 4.53
N THR A 10 -11.23 -2.56 3.58
CA THR A 10 -11.29 -1.12 3.79
C THR A 10 -12.55 -0.52 3.18
N SER A 11 -13.66 -1.25 3.10
CA SER A 11 -14.98 -0.65 2.89
C SER A 11 -15.67 -0.31 4.22
N ARG A 12 -16.55 0.68 4.17
CA ARG A 12 -17.21 1.34 5.31
C ARG A 12 -18.39 0.53 5.87
N SER A 13 -18.34 -0.80 6.00
CA SER A 13 -19.59 -1.50 6.38
C SER A 13 -19.37 -2.89 6.98
N ASN A 14 -19.43 -2.95 8.31
CA ASN A 14 -20.04 -4.06 9.02
C ASN A 14 -20.66 -3.51 10.31
N LEU A 15 -21.75 -2.77 10.12
CA LEU A 15 -22.75 -2.52 11.14
C LEU A 15 -24.08 -3.06 10.59
N MET A 16 -24.52 -4.18 11.14
CA MET A 16 -25.85 -4.72 10.93
C MET A 16 -26.83 -3.77 11.64
N ILE A 17 -27.46 -2.84 10.90
CA ILE A 17 -28.47 -1.94 11.44
C ILE A 17 -29.82 -2.68 11.39
N LEU A 18 -30.26 -3.18 12.56
CA LEU A 18 -31.66 -3.53 12.76
C LEU A 18 -32.45 -2.24 13.01
N ARG A 19 -33.41 -1.98 12.13
CA ARG A 19 -34.41 -0.90 12.25
C ARG A 19 -35.25 -1.10 13.51
N SER A 20 -35.39 -0.06 14.32
CA SER A 20 -36.50 0.09 15.26
C SER A 20 -37.24 1.39 14.95
N GLY A 21 -38.57 1.28 14.82
CA GLY A 21 -39.45 2.31 14.28
C GLY A 21 -39.72 3.52 15.18
N ASP A 22 -40.16 4.58 14.49
CA ASP A 22 -41.15 5.59 14.82
C ASP A 22 -41.36 5.99 16.29
N ALA A 23 -40.96 7.23 16.61
CA ALA A 23 -41.84 8.23 17.23
C ALA A 23 -41.20 9.64 17.17
N HIS A 24 -41.91 10.56 16.52
CA HIS A 24 -41.77 12.03 16.60
C HIS A 24 -42.77 12.59 17.65
N PRO A 25 -42.79 13.90 18.03
CA PRO A 25 -41.74 14.95 17.99
C PRO A 25 -41.73 15.96 19.20
N MET A 26 -40.66 16.79 19.26
CA MET A 26 -40.63 18.25 19.58
C MET A 26 -40.87 18.79 21.05
N PRO A 27 -40.53 20.07 21.39
CA PRO A 27 -39.17 20.63 21.54
C PRO A 27 -38.99 21.68 22.71
N LEU A 28 -37.82 22.35 22.74
CA LEU A 28 -37.52 23.76 23.15
C LEU A 28 -36.97 24.14 24.55
N SER A 29 -36.07 25.16 24.44
CA SER A 29 -35.54 26.16 25.41
C SER A 29 -34.20 25.80 26.10
N SER A 30 -33.06 26.44 25.77
CA SER A 30 -32.56 27.80 26.14
C SER A 30 -32.45 27.97 27.67
N SER A 31 -31.39 28.43 28.34
CA SER A 31 -30.36 29.43 28.02
C SER A 31 -29.35 29.55 29.18
N LEU A 32 -28.11 29.94 28.85
CA LEU A 32 -27.24 30.96 29.50
C LEU A 32 -26.88 30.99 31.01
N ALA A 33 -25.56 31.20 31.19
CA ALA A 33 -24.85 32.10 32.13
C ALA A 33 -24.69 31.67 33.60
N ARG A 34 -23.47 31.42 34.11
CA ARG A 34 -22.29 32.26 34.43
C ARG A 34 -22.31 32.83 35.87
N ASN A 35 -21.22 32.52 36.61
CA ASN A 35 -20.59 33.28 37.72
C ASN A 35 -21.38 33.36 39.05
N THR A 36 -20.83 33.36 40.28
CA THR A 36 -19.49 33.64 40.87
C THR A 36 -19.58 33.27 42.38
N LEU A 37 -18.58 32.62 42.99
CA LEU A 37 -17.58 33.16 43.95
C LEU A 37 -17.93 33.11 45.47
N ARG A 38 -17.11 32.32 46.19
CA ARG A 38 -16.55 32.43 47.57
C ARG A 38 -17.46 32.54 48.80
N CYS A 39 -17.18 31.67 49.78
CA CYS A 39 -16.75 32.08 51.13
C CYS A 39 -15.99 30.96 51.85
N PHE A 40 -14.92 31.35 52.55
CA PHE A 40 -14.06 30.58 53.45
C PHE A 40 -14.75 30.33 54.80
N VAL A 41 -14.46 29.20 55.47
CA VAL A 41 -14.04 29.16 56.90
C VAL A 41 -13.24 27.87 57.13
N ALA A 42 -12.04 28.05 57.70
CA ALA A 42 -11.16 27.00 58.20
C ALA A 42 -11.59 26.54 59.60
N LEU A 43 -11.44 25.24 59.90
CA LEU A 43 -11.29 24.77 61.28
C LEU A 43 -10.13 23.76 61.34
N ALA A 44 -9.13 24.11 62.14
CA ALA A 44 -8.00 23.27 62.48
C ALA A 44 -8.40 22.25 63.55
N ALA A 45 -7.98 20.99 63.40
CA ALA A 45 -7.85 20.07 64.52
C ALA A 45 -6.86 18.93 64.20
N ALA A 46 -5.93 18.75 65.13
CA ALA A 46 -5.15 17.55 65.42
C ALA A 46 -4.12 17.05 64.38
N LEU A 47 -2.85 17.43 64.62
CA LEU A 47 -1.67 16.68 64.20
C LEU A 47 -1.65 15.31 64.90
N ILE A 48 -2.03 14.27 64.18
CA ILE A 48 -1.66 12.88 64.46
C ILE A 48 -0.48 12.57 63.54
N PRO A 49 0.64 12.00 64.00
CA PRO A 49 1.68 11.51 63.10
C PRO A 49 1.13 10.28 62.39
N VAL A 50 0.46 10.48 61.26
CA VAL A 50 0.21 9.41 60.31
C VAL A 50 1.56 9.09 59.71
N ALA A 51 2.08 7.91 60.03
CA ALA A 51 3.17 7.31 59.30
C ALA A 51 2.81 7.40 57.81
N GLY A 52 3.48 8.30 57.10
CA GLY A 52 3.38 8.37 55.65
C GLY A 52 3.94 7.07 55.11
N PHE A 53 3.07 6.09 54.90
CA PHE A 53 3.24 5.19 53.77
C PHE A 53 3.20 6.09 52.55
N SER A 54 4.37 6.55 52.12
CA SER A 54 4.59 6.82 50.71
C SER A 54 4.40 5.48 50.02
N GLN A 55 3.15 5.13 49.73
CA GLN A 55 2.88 4.35 48.54
C GLN A 55 3.38 5.25 47.41
N THR A 56 4.61 5.02 46.98
CA THR A 56 4.86 5.07 45.54
C THR A 56 3.73 4.25 44.95
N ALA A 57 2.72 4.91 44.38
CA ALA A 57 1.67 4.24 43.63
C ALA A 57 2.40 3.38 42.62
N GLY A 58 2.43 2.06 42.87
CA GLY A 58 3.02 1.13 41.93
C GLY A 58 2.27 1.38 40.64
N MET A 59 2.99 1.75 39.57
CA MET A 59 2.37 1.84 38.26
C MET A 59 1.64 0.52 38.03
N ASP A 60 0.37 0.61 37.64
CA ASP A 60 -0.43 -0.54 37.28
C ASP A 60 0.40 -1.39 36.29
N PRO A 61 0.58 -2.71 36.55
CA PRO A 61 1.46 -3.57 35.77
C PRO A 61 1.09 -3.63 34.28
N LEU A 62 -0.14 -3.26 33.93
CA LEU A 62 -0.63 -3.19 32.57
C LEU A 62 -0.16 -1.91 31.84
N THR A 63 0.18 -0.84 32.56
CA THR A 63 0.50 0.48 31.97
C THR A 63 1.75 0.43 31.10
N GLY A 64 1.68 1.11 29.94
CA GLY A 64 2.78 1.22 29.00
C GLY A 64 2.50 0.56 27.66
N VAL A 65 3.55 0.37 26.86
CA VAL A 65 3.47 -0.20 25.52
C VAL A 65 3.72 -1.70 25.57
N TRP A 66 2.86 -2.45 24.90
CA TRP A 66 2.95 -3.89 24.76
C TRP A 66 3.03 -4.21 23.28
N GLY A 67 3.94 -5.10 22.89
CA GLY A 67 4.18 -5.47 21.49
C GLY A 67 4.17 -6.97 21.28
N ALA A 68 3.45 -7.41 20.26
CA ALA A 68 3.41 -8.79 19.78
C ALA A 68 3.69 -8.82 18.27
N GLU A 69 4.29 -9.91 17.81
CA GLU A 69 4.46 -10.21 16.40
C GLU A 69 3.96 -11.62 16.13
N ALA A 70 3.18 -11.78 15.08
CA ALA A 70 2.81 -13.08 14.55
C ALA A 70 3.27 -13.18 13.10
N ARG A 71 3.90 -14.30 12.77
CA ARG A 71 4.15 -14.72 11.38
C ARG A 71 3.17 -15.84 11.08
N LEU A 72 2.26 -15.60 10.15
CA LEU A 72 1.16 -16.49 9.86
C LEU A 72 1.44 -17.23 8.55
N GLY A 73 1.66 -18.53 8.66
CA GLY A 73 2.14 -19.36 7.56
C GLY A 73 3.67 -19.39 7.47
N VAL A 74 4.18 -20.45 6.82
CA VAL A 74 5.61 -20.62 6.52
C VAL A 74 5.69 -20.88 5.01
N PRO A 75 5.66 -19.84 4.17
CA PRO A 75 5.76 -20.05 2.73
C PRO A 75 7.10 -20.71 2.41
N ALA A 76 7.10 -21.63 1.43
CA ALA A 76 8.33 -22.24 0.95
C ALA A 76 9.27 -21.15 0.41
N GLN A 77 10.50 -21.14 0.93
CA GLN A 77 11.50 -20.09 0.72
C GLN A 77 12.92 -20.65 0.83
N GLY A 78 13.90 -19.84 0.43
CA GLY A 78 15.32 -20.17 0.47
C GLY A 78 15.85 -20.57 -0.90
N GLU A 79 16.89 -21.39 -0.93
CA GLU A 79 17.55 -21.76 -2.18
C GLU A 79 16.68 -22.71 -3.01
N LEU A 80 16.42 -22.31 -4.25
CA LEU A 80 15.85 -23.14 -5.30
C LEU A 80 16.97 -23.64 -6.21
N PHE A 81 17.03 -24.96 -6.38
CA PHE A 81 17.87 -25.61 -7.36
C PHE A 81 17.03 -26.21 -8.48
N LEU A 82 17.48 -26.02 -9.72
CA LEU A 82 17.04 -26.78 -10.88
C LEU A 82 18.21 -27.60 -11.39
N ASP A 83 18.02 -28.91 -11.49
CA ASP A 83 19.00 -29.86 -12.03
C ASP A 83 18.41 -30.55 -13.26
N GLU A 84 19.16 -30.60 -14.34
CA GLU A 84 18.78 -31.29 -15.57
C GLU A 84 19.62 -32.58 -15.72
N ASP A 85 18.96 -33.73 -15.66
CA ASP A 85 19.56 -35.04 -15.92
C ASP A 85 18.84 -35.72 -17.09
N LYS A 86 19.55 -35.89 -18.21
CA LYS A 86 19.08 -36.62 -19.40
C LYS A 86 17.72 -36.15 -19.92
N GLY A 87 17.49 -34.84 -19.92
CA GLY A 87 16.27 -34.19 -20.38
C GLY A 87 15.16 -34.13 -19.32
N VAL A 88 15.38 -34.63 -18.11
CA VAL A 88 14.45 -34.52 -16.99
C VAL A 88 14.93 -33.42 -16.06
N TRP A 89 14.04 -32.47 -15.75
CA TRP A 89 14.33 -31.37 -14.85
C TRP A 89 13.80 -31.66 -13.46
N HIS A 90 14.65 -31.48 -12.45
CA HIS A 90 14.31 -31.67 -11.05
C HIS A 90 14.46 -30.34 -10.30
N ALA A 91 13.41 -29.95 -9.59
CA ALA A 91 13.41 -28.80 -8.70
C ALA A 91 13.57 -29.24 -7.25
N SER A 92 14.38 -28.53 -6.47
CA SER A 92 14.45 -28.72 -5.02
C SER A 92 14.49 -27.39 -4.26
N ILE A 93 13.65 -27.28 -3.24
CA ILE A 93 13.52 -26.09 -2.37
C ILE A 93 12.82 -26.50 -1.07
N ALA A 94 13.26 -25.95 0.07
CA ALA A 94 12.59 -26.13 1.37
C ALA A 94 12.24 -27.59 1.75
N GLY A 95 13.07 -28.56 1.32
CA GLY A 95 12.85 -29.99 1.54
C GLY A 95 11.95 -30.69 0.52
N TYR A 96 11.30 -29.94 -0.39
CA TYR A 96 10.58 -30.51 -1.53
C TYR A 96 11.55 -30.91 -2.64
N GLN A 97 11.19 -31.98 -3.35
CA GLN A 97 11.80 -32.41 -4.60
C GLN A 97 10.67 -32.72 -5.60
N VAL A 98 10.71 -32.11 -6.77
CA VAL A 98 9.65 -32.19 -7.77
C VAL A 98 10.25 -32.36 -9.16
N VAL A 99 9.66 -33.20 -10.00
CA VAL A 99 10.00 -33.25 -11.43
C VAL A 99 9.27 -32.09 -12.12
N ALA A 100 10.02 -31.22 -12.78
CA ALA A 100 9.48 -30.09 -13.51
C ALA A 100 9.00 -30.50 -14.90
N GLU A 101 7.86 -29.94 -15.30
CA GLU A 101 7.34 -30.02 -16.66
C GLU A 101 8.12 -29.07 -17.56
N THR A 102 8.45 -29.51 -18.77
CA THR A 102 9.15 -28.68 -19.74
C THR A 102 8.44 -28.65 -21.08
N LYS A 103 8.45 -27.48 -21.72
CA LYS A 103 7.92 -27.28 -23.07
C LYS A 103 8.80 -26.27 -23.80
N GLY A 104 9.64 -26.75 -24.71
CA GLY A 104 10.65 -25.89 -25.33
C GLY A 104 11.67 -25.43 -24.29
N ASN A 105 11.78 -24.11 -24.06
CA ASN A 105 12.61 -23.51 -23.02
C ASN A 105 11.82 -23.13 -21.75
N GLU A 106 10.51 -23.41 -21.69
CA GLU A 106 9.71 -23.19 -20.49
C GLU A 106 9.89 -24.33 -19.49
N ILE A 107 9.97 -23.99 -18.20
CA ILE A 107 10.02 -24.91 -17.07
C ILE A 107 8.91 -24.52 -16.09
N ARG A 108 8.13 -25.51 -15.63
CA ARG A 108 7.09 -25.31 -14.62
C ARG A 108 7.07 -26.43 -13.60
N PHE A 109 6.76 -26.10 -12.35
CA PHE A 109 6.43 -27.10 -11.35
C PHE A 109 5.55 -26.50 -10.26
N THR A 110 4.75 -27.35 -9.63
CA THR A 110 3.96 -27.01 -8.44
C THR A 110 4.44 -27.87 -7.29
N LEU A 111 4.57 -27.28 -6.09
CA LEU A 111 4.93 -28.06 -4.92
C LEU A 111 3.84 -29.10 -4.61
N PRO A 112 4.19 -30.29 -4.08
CA PRO A 112 3.24 -31.39 -3.86
C PRO A 112 2.05 -31.04 -2.95
N ASP A 113 2.22 -30.08 -2.03
CA ASP A 113 1.15 -29.60 -1.15
C ASP A 113 0.35 -28.43 -1.73
N GLY A 114 0.68 -28.01 -2.97
CA GLY A 114 0.08 -26.89 -3.66
C GLY A 114 0.44 -25.52 -3.09
N SER A 115 1.40 -25.41 -2.17
CA SER A 115 1.72 -24.14 -1.47
C SER A 115 2.40 -23.09 -2.36
N ALA A 116 3.03 -23.51 -3.45
CA ALA A 116 3.63 -22.63 -4.43
C ALA A 116 3.77 -23.28 -5.81
N GLU A 117 3.91 -22.44 -6.83
CA GLU A 117 4.23 -22.81 -8.21
C GLU A 117 5.43 -21.99 -8.70
N PHE A 118 6.23 -22.57 -9.59
CA PHE A 118 7.27 -21.86 -10.32
C PHE A 118 6.98 -21.91 -11.82
N ARG A 119 7.17 -20.79 -12.50
CA ARG A 119 7.16 -20.69 -13.97
C ARG A 119 8.42 -19.98 -14.41
N GLY A 120 9.20 -20.58 -15.31
CA GLY A 120 10.42 -19.94 -15.79
C GLY A 120 10.77 -20.28 -17.23
N VAL A 121 11.68 -19.50 -17.78
CA VAL A 121 12.20 -19.61 -19.13
C VAL A 121 13.71 -19.71 -19.07
N VAL A 122 14.26 -20.75 -19.69
CA VAL A 122 15.71 -20.97 -19.78
C VAL A 122 16.30 -20.07 -20.85
N ASP A 123 17.23 -19.21 -20.45
CA ASP A 123 18.17 -18.52 -21.33
C ASP A 123 19.50 -19.28 -21.31
N ALA A 124 19.64 -20.20 -22.27
CA ALA A 124 20.83 -21.03 -22.40
C ALA A 124 22.09 -20.21 -22.76
N ALA A 125 21.93 -19.08 -23.45
CA ALA A 125 23.05 -18.22 -23.84
C ALA A 125 23.59 -17.45 -22.63
N ALA A 126 22.71 -16.91 -21.80
CA ALA A 126 23.06 -16.23 -20.56
C ALA A 126 23.41 -17.20 -19.42
N LYS A 127 23.08 -18.49 -19.56
CA LYS A 127 23.16 -19.51 -18.49
C LYS A 127 22.33 -19.11 -17.27
N VAL A 128 21.15 -18.57 -17.53
CA VAL A 128 20.20 -18.09 -16.52
C VAL A 128 18.82 -18.70 -16.79
N VAL A 129 18.06 -18.96 -15.75
CA VAL A 129 16.61 -19.18 -15.85
C VAL A 129 15.94 -17.97 -15.22
N HIS A 130 15.13 -17.27 -16.00
CA HIS A 130 14.28 -16.20 -15.51
C HIS A 130 12.92 -16.80 -15.17
N GLY A 131 12.47 -16.65 -13.93
CA GLY A 131 11.18 -17.19 -13.54
C GLY A 131 10.45 -16.35 -12.52
N GLU A 132 9.24 -16.80 -12.24
CA GLU A 132 8.32 -16.24 -11.27
C GLU A 132 7.99 -17.33 -10.26
N TRP A 133 8.20 -17.02 -8.99
CA TRP A 133 7.70 -17.80 -7.87
C TRP A 133 6.31 -17.31 -7.50
N ILE A 134 5.33 -18.20 -7.61
CA ILE A 134 3.93 -17.94 -7.32
C ILE A 134 3.62 -18.54 -5.96
N GLN A 135 3.58 -17.71 -4.93
CA GLN A 135 3.11 -18.14 -3.62
C GLN A 135 1.59 -18.15 -3.58
N GLN A 136 1.02 -19.15 -2.91
CA GLN A 136 -0.41 -19.15 -2.62
C GLN A 136 -0.79 -18.10 -1.56
N GLY A 137 -2.05 -17.66 -1.61
CA GLY A 137 -2.65 -16.90 -0.53
C GLY A 137 -2.59 -17.68 0.79
N GLY A 138 -2.43 -16.96 1.90
CA GLY A 138 -2.35 -17.53 3.24
C GLY A 138 -3.44 -16.99 4.17
N VAL A 139 -3.03 -16.72 5.40
CA VAL A 139 -3.96 -16.34 6.48
C VAL A 139 -4.24 -14.84 6.46
N ILE A 140 -3.25 -14.02 6.06
CA ILE A 140 -3.35 -12.56 5.98
C ILE A 140 -3.59 -12.12 4.54
N LEU A 141 -2.89 -12.76 3.61
CA LEU A 141 -2.97 -12.46 2.18
C LEU A 141 -3.98 -13.40 1.53
N ASP A 142 -5.12 -12.89 1.09
CA ASP A 142 -6.12 -13.73 0.41
C ASP A 142 -5.69 -14.10 -1.02
N SER A 143 -4.91 -13.23 -1.66
CA SER A 143 -4.44 -13.41 -3.03
C SER A 143 -3.16 -14.24 -3.15
N GLN A 144 -2.98 -14.82 -4.33
CA GLN A 144 -1.68 -15.32 -4.78
C GLN A 144 -0.78 -14.16 -5.19
N TYR A 145 0.53 -14.35 -5.09
CA TYR A 145 1.50 -13.34 -5.52
C TYR A 145 2.60 -13.98 -6.36
N ALA A 146 2.93 -13.36 -7.50
CA ALA A 146 4.12 -13.67 -8.29
C ALA A 146 5.28 -12.77 -7.85
N SER A 147 6.49 -13.34 -7.77
CA SER A 147 7.73 -12.61 -7.50
C SER A 147 8.87 -13.18 -8.33
N PRO A 148 9.75 -12.30 -8.86
CA PRO A 148 10.79 -12.74 -9.77
C PRO A 148 11.83 -13.59 -9.04
N VAL A 149 12.29 -14.63 -9.71
CA VAL A 149 13.40 -15.49 -9.28
C VAL A 149 14.34 -15.67 -10.44
N GLU A 150 15.59 -15.25 -10.25
CA GLU A 150 16.65 -15.48 -11.21
C GLU A 150 17.52 -16.63 -10.72
N LEU A 151 17.64 -17.68 -11.53
CA LEU A 151 18.49 -18.83 -11.24
C LEU A 151 19.72 -18.78 -12.15
N ARG A 152 20.91 -18.78 -11.57
CA ARG A 152 22.19 -18.75 -12.31
C ARG A 152 22.83 -20.13 -12.31
N SER A 153 23.51 -20.48 -13.40
CA SER A 153 24.24 -21.75 -13.47
C SER A 153 25.29 -21.84 -12.36
N ALA A 154 25.14 -22.83 -11.49
CA ALA A 154 26.04 -23.14 -10.38
C ALA A 154 27.02 -24.27 -10.74
N ALA A 155 26.60 -25.17 -11.63
CA ALA A 155 27.40 -26.25 -12.21
C ALA A 155 26.83 -26.61 -13.61
N PRO A 156 27.48 -27.47 -14.40
CA PRO A 156 26.87 -28.01 -15.62
C PRO A 156 25.49 -28.60 -15.31
N SER A 157 24.47 -28.17 -16.05
CA SER A 157 23.07 -28.58 -15.88
C SER A 157 22.45 -28.28 -14.50
N VAL A 158 23.08 -27.45 -13.66
CA VAL A 158 22.52 -27.03 -12.36
C VAL A 158 22.40 -25.52 -12.31
N TRP A 159 21.20 -25.03 -11.97
CA TRP A 159 20.89 -23.63 -11.73
C TRP A 159 20.45 -23.42 -10.28
N ARG A 160 20.79 -22.26 -9.74
CA ARG A 160 20.55 -21.90 -8.34
C ARG A 160 20.13 -20.45 -8.22
N GLY A 161 19.17 -20.18 -7.33
CA GLY A 161 18.82 -18.83 -6.90
C GLY A 161 17.96 -18.85 -5.65
N THR A 162 17.63 -17.67 -5.14
CA THR A 162 16.96 -17.53 -3.85
C THR A 162 15.51 -17.10 -4.03
N VAL A 163 14.60 -17.84 -3.39
CA VAL A 163 13.18 -17.52 -3.31
C VAL A 163 12.90 -16.80 -2.00
N VAL A 164 12.32 -15.60 -2.12
CA VAL A 164 11.91 -14.78 -0.96
C VAL A 164 10.43 -14.41 -1.11
N PRO A 165 9.50 -15.21 -0.56
CA PRO A 165 8.07 -14.92 -0.63
C PRO A 165 7.71 -13.65 0.16
N LEU A 166 6.57 -13.04 -0.18
CA LEU A 166 6.00 -11.92 0.55
C LEU A 166 5.64 -12.36 1.96
N GLU A 167 6.28 -11.73 2.94
CA GLU A 167 6.16 -12.08 4.34
C GLU A 167 4.74 -11.83 4.87
N GLN A 168 4.14 -12.86 5.48
CA GLN A 168 2.85 -12.78 6.15
C GLN A 168 3.04 -12.46 7.64
N ARG A 169 3.52 -11.25 7.91
CA ARG A 169 3.81 -10.75 9.26
C ARG A 169 2.76 -9.72 9.69
N VAL A 170 2.33 -9.83 10.95
CA VAL A 170 1.49 -8.83 11.63
C VAL A 170 2.16 -8.45 12.94
N SER A 171 2.48 -7.18 13.09
CA SER A 171 2.91 -6.61 14.37
C SER A 171 1.75 -5.86 15.01
N VAL A 172 1.48 -6.13 16.28
CA VAL A 172 0.42 -5.45 17.04
C VAL A 172 1.03 -4.80 18.26
N TYR A 173 0.66 -3.54 18.47
CA TYR A 173 1.02 -2.79 19.66
C TYR A 173 -0.25 -2.39 20.41
N VAL A 174 -0.22 -2.54 21.73
CA VAL A 174 -1.28 -2.06 22.62
C VAL A 174 -0.63 -1.12 23.62
N ILE A 175 -1.14 0.11 23.70
CA ILE A 175 -0.71 1.06 24.73
C ILE A 175 -1.81 1.21 25.77
N PHE A 176 -1.50 0.87 27.01
CA PHE A 176 -2.37 1.09 28.16
C PHE A 176 -1.98 2.38 28.86
N SER A 177 -2.97 3.24 29.08
CA SER A 177 -2.82 4.53 29.75
C SER A 177 -3.88 4.67 30.83
N SER A 178 -3.47 5.10 32.02
CA SER A 178 -4.38 5.42 33.12
C SER A 178 -4.45 6.93 33.33
N LYS A 179 -5.66 7.50 33.31
CA LYS A 179 -5.91 8.90 33.63
C LYS A 179 -7.15 9.01 34.51
N ASP A 180 -7.03 9.70 35.63
CA ASP A 180 -8.12 9.93 36.60
C ASP A 180 -8.82 8.64 37.06
N GLY A 181 -8.06 7.55 37.21
CA GLY A 181 -8.56 6.23 37.62
C GLY A 181 -9.25 5.43 36.52
N LYS A 182 -9.34 5.96 35.29
CA LYS A 182 -9.85 5.25 34.12
C LYS A 182 -8.71 4.75 33.25
N MET A 183 -8.65 3.44 33.06
CA MET A 183 -7.71 2.80 32.15
C MET A 183 -8.28 2.73 30.74
N THR A 184 -7.47 3.09 29.75
CA THR A 184 -7.80 2.94 28.34
C THR A 184 -6.67 2.24 27.58
N ALA A 185 -7.02 1.54 26.52
CA ALA A 185 -6.06 0.93 25.61
C ALA A 185 -6.23 1.45 24.18
N THR A 186 -5.14 1.66 23.46
CA THR A 186 -5.16 1.90 22.01
C THR A 186 -4.40 0.80 21.31
N ILE A 187 -5.03 0.16 20.32
CA ILE A 187 -4.43 -0.91 19.53
C ILE A 187 -3.97 -0.37 18.18
N SER A 188 -2.70 -0.56 17.84
CA SER A 188 -2.10 -0.13 16.58
C SER A 188 -1.47 -1.32 15.85
N ASN A 189 -1.58 -1.30 14.52
CA ASN A 189 -0.90 -2.21 13.61
C ASN A 189 -0.28 -1.35 12.49
N PRO A 190 1.06 -1.32 12.34
CA PRO A 190 1.69 -0.48 11.33
C PRO A 190 1.45 -1.00 9.89
N GLU A 191 1.34 -2.31 9.66
CA GLU A 191 1.26 -2.88 8.31
C GLU A 191 -0.06 -2.59 7.57
N GLY A 192 -1.19 -2.69 8.26
CA GLY A 192 -2.52 -2.69 7.62
C GLY A 192 -3.55 -1.80 8.33
N ASN A 193 -3.20 -1.16 9.45
CA ASN A 193 -4.12 -0.34 10.24
C ASN A 193 -5.41 -1.07 10.68
N PHE A 194 -5.35 -2.40 10.89
CA PHE A 194 -6.56 -3.23 11.09
C PHE A 194 -7.47 -2.74 12.23
N PHE A 195 -6.87 -2.20 13.30
CA PHE A 195 -7.61 -1.76 14.49
C PHE A 195 -7.99 -0.27 14.48
N ARG A 196 -7.60 0.48 13.43
CA ARG A 196 -7.87 1.92 13.24
C ARG A 196 -7.61 2.78 14.49
N ARG A 197 -6.67 2.34 15.34
CA ARG A 197 -6.21 3.03 16.56
C ARG A 197 -7.35 3.52 17.44
N ARG A 198 -8.42 2.72 17.55
CA ARG A 198 -9.56 3.04 18.40
C ARG A 198 -9.17 2.94 19.88
N VAL A 199 -9.82 3.77 20.69
CA VAL A 199 -9.61 3.80 22.15
C VAL A 199 -10.63 2.87 22.82
N TYR A 200 -10.12 1.89 23.56
CA TYR A 200 -10.90 0.92 24.31
C TYR A 200 -10.93 1.30 25.79
N VAL A 201 -12.07 1.09 26.45
CA VAL A 201 -12.15 1.13 27.91
C VAL A 201 -11.60 -0.18 28.46
N VAL A 202 -10.74 -0.11 29.47
CA VAL A 202 -10.09 -1.29 30.05
C VAL A 202 -10.66 -1.58 31.43
N THR A 203 -11.03 -2.82 31.66
CA THR A 203 -11.34 -3.35 32.99
C THR A 203 -10.47 -4.58 33.27
N GLN A 204 -10.08 -4.74 34.53
CA GLN A 204 -9.26 -5.87 34.98
C GLN A 204 -9.89 -6.53 36.20
N GLU A 205 -10.03 -7.86 36.15
CA GLU A 205 -10.57 -8.70 37.21
C GLU A 205 -9.57 -9.82 37.53
N GLY A 206 -8.72 -9.61 38.53
CA GLY A 206 -7.59 -10.49 38.80
C GLY A 206 -6.59 -10.48 37.63
N ASP A 207 -6.36 -11.66 37.05
CA ASP A 207 -5.49 -11.81 35.86
C ASP A 207 -6.24 -11.61 34.54
N ARG A 208 -7.57 -11.45 34.54
CA ARG A 208 -8.36 -11.24 33.33
C ARG A 208 -8.39 -9.76 32.96
N VAL A 209 -8.11 -9.47 31.69
CA VAL A 209 -8.12 -8.12 31.13
C VAL A 209 -9.18 -8.04 30.04
N PHE A 210 -9.96 -6.97 30.04
CA PHE A 210 -11.02 -6.75 29.06
C PHE A 210 -10.87 -5.38 28.40
N LEU A 211 -10.94 -5.35 27.08
CA LEU A 211 -10.91 -4.13 26.27
C LEU A 211 -12.27 -3.98 25.59
N GLU A 212 -13.02 -2.94 25.95
CA GLU A 212 -14.39 -2.72 25.50
C GLU A 212 -14.52 -1.49 24.61
N LEU A 213 -15.24 -1.66 23.50
CA LEU A 213 -15.57 -0.59 22.56
C LEU A 213 -16.89 -0.89 21.85
N ASN A 214 -17.86 0.03 21.95
CA ASN A 214 -19.16 -0.06 21.27
C ASN A 214 -19.86 -1.42 21.46
N GLY A 215 -19.82 -1.98 22.67
CA GLY A 215 -20.42 -3.28 23.00
C GLY A 215 -19.64 -4.51 22.52
N LYS A 216 -18.50 -4.33 21.84
CA LYS A 216 -17.55 -5.41 21.54
C LYS A 216 -16.50 -5.51 22.65
N LYS A 217 -16.19 -6.74 23.04
CA LYS A 217 -15.25 -7.06 24.11
C LYS A 217 -14.11 -7.92 23.56
N VAL A 218 -12.88 -7.48 23.79
CA VAL A 218 -11.67 -8.28 23.61
C VAL A 218 -11.27 -8.78 24.98
N GLU A 219 -11.06 -10.09 25.09
CA GLU A 219 -10.64 -10.72 26.34
C GLU A 219 -9.15 -11.08 26.31
N GLY A 220 -8.53 -11.00 27.47
CA GLY A 220 -7.13 -11.34 27.65
C GLY A 220 -6.78 -11.77 29.06
N ARG A 221 -5.52 -12.12 29.24
CA ARG A 221 -4.95 -12.57 30.51
C ARG A 221 -3.56 -11.98 30.72
N LEU A 222 -3.35 -11.34 31.86
CA LEU A 222 -2.07 -10.80 32.30
C LEU A 222 -1.36 -11.82 33.20
N ASP A 223 -0.14 -12.20 32.83
CA ASP A 223 0.79 -12.89 33.73
C ASP A 223 1.86 -11.89 34.16
N GLU A 224 1.63 -11.28 35.33
CA GLU A 224 2.54 -10.28 35.91
C GLU A 224 3.93 -10.85 36.21
N LYS A 225 4.03 -12.14 36.54
CA LYS A 225 5.32 -12.77 36.86
C LYS A 225 6.16 -13.02 35.61
N ALA A 226 5.51 -13.47 34.54
CA ALA A 226 6.15 -13.67 33.24
C ALA A 226 6.34 -12.36 32.46
N GLY A 227 5.66 -11.28 32.83
CA GLY A 227 5.67 -10.02 32.10
C GLY A 227 5.00 -10.15 30.72
N THR A 228 3.96 -10.99 30.63
CA THR A 228 3.27 -11.30 29.37
C THR A 228 1.79 -10.98 29.46
N LEU A 229 1.22 -10.50 28.35
CA LEU A 229 -0.22 -10.26 28.20
C LEU A 229 -0.72 -11.05 26.98
N SER A 230 -1.73 -11.88 27.17
CA SER A 230 -2.40 -12.60 26.09
C SER A 230 -3.69 -11.88 25.70
N LEU A 231 -3.90 -11.50 24.44
CA LEU A 231 -5.18 -10.91 23.98
C LEU A 231 -5.74 -11.65 22.77
N GLN A 232 -7.03 -12.00 22.82
CA GLN A 232 -7.77 -12.59 21.70
C GLN A 232 -8.30 -11.49 20.79
N LEU A 233 -7.46 -11.00 19.87
CA LEU A 233 -7.83 -9.90 18.96
C LEU A 233 -8.64 -10.35 17.74
N VAL A 234 -8.43 -11.58 17.28
CA VAL A 234 -9.08 -12.14 16.09
C VAL A 234 -9.52 -13.56 16.39
N ASN A 235 -10.82 -13.83 16.40
CA ASN A 235 -11.40 -15.05 16.99
C ASN A 235 -10.91 -16.39 16.40
N TRP A 236 -10.45 -16.41 15.15
CA TRP A 236 -9.96 -17.64 14.51
C TRP A 236 -8.44 -17.83 14.64
N LEU A 237 -7.72 -16.85 15.19
CA LEU A 237 -6.28 -16.95 15.45
C LEU A 237 -6.05 -17.33 16.91
N PRO A 238 -4.93 -17.97 17.25
CA PRO A 238 -4.48 -18.01 18.63
C PRO A 238 -4.37 -16.61 19.25
N PRO A 239 -4.56 -16.46 20.58
CA PRO A 239 -4.32 -15.19 21.26
C PRO A 239 -2.89 -14.69 21.00
N PHE A 240 -2.78 -13.39 20.71
CA PHE A 240 -1.49 -12.73 20.58
C PHE A 240 -0.81 -12.66 21.94
N GLN A 241 0.46 -13.06 21.99
CA GLN A 241 1.30 -12.98 23.20
C GLN A 241 2.13 -11.71 23.14
N PHE A 242 1.83 -10.78 24.03
CA PHE A 242 2.48 -9.48 24.14
C PHE A 242 3.52 -9.50 25.26
N THR A 243 4.59 -8.75 25.02
CA THR A 243 5.60 -8.40 26.02
C THR A 243 5.69 -6.88 26.12
N HIS A 244 6.12 -6.37 27.28
CA HIS A 244 6.33 -4.94 27.48
C HIS A 244 7.41 -4.42 26.53
N ARG A 245 7.22 -3.21 26.01
CA ARG A 245 8.12 -2.54 25.08
C ARG A 245 8.48 -1.18 25.62
N THR A 246 9.72 -0.80 25.36
CA THR A 246 10.26 0.50 25.70
C THR A 246 10.37 1.36 24.44
N ALA A 247 10.74 2.62 24.64
CA ALA A 247 11.16 3.49 23.54
C ALA A 247 12.31 2.92 22.70
N LYS A 248 13.07 1.93 23.20
CA LYS A 248 14.26 1.39 22.51
C LYS A 248 13.98 0.23 21.55
N ASP A 249 12.82 -0.43 21.67
CA ASP A 249 12.58 -1.73 21.03
C ASP A 249 11.13 -1.91 20.51
N ALA A 250 10.38 -0.81 20.36
CA ALA A 250 9.04 -0.81 19.77
C ALA A 250 9.06 -0.35 18.30
N ASP A 251 9.82 -1.05 17.46
CA ASP A 251 10.22 -0.63 16.10
C ASP A 251 9.04 -0.28 15.16
N GLY A 252 7.83 -0.80 15.39
CA GLY A 252 6.63 -0.48 14.61
C GLY A 252 5.64 0.48 15.26
N PHE A 253 5.90 0.89 16.51
CA PHE A 253 5.02 1.78 17.26
C PHE A 253 5.49 3.23 17.16
N TYR A 254 6.77 3.48 17.42
CA TYR A 254 7.39 4.79 17.28
C TYR A 254 7.91 5.01 15.86
N PRO A 255 7.99 6.27 15.39
CA PRO A 255 8.59 6.57 14.09
C PRO A 255 10.03 6.06 13.97
N ARG A 256 10.83 6.12 15.04
CA ARG A 256 12.18 5.53 15.14
C ARG A 256 12.41 4.92 16.51
N THR A 257 13.31 3.95 16.52
CA THR A 257 13.81 3.27 17.71
C THR A 257 15.35 3.29 17.72
N PRO A 258 15.99 3.70 18.84
CA PRO A 258 15.36 4.28 20.02
C PRO A 258 14.52 5.54 19.72
N ALA A 259 13.45 5.76 20.48
CA ALA A 259 12.57 6.91 20.35
C ALA A 259 13.13 8.12 21.13
N ASP A 260 14.45 8.26 21.13
CA ASP A 260 15.11 9.48 21.54
C ASP A 260 14.82 10.57 20.51
N LYS A 261 14.54 11.77 21.02
CA LYS A 261 14.31 12.97 20.19
C LYS A 261 15.64 13.51 19.67
N GLU A 262 16.50 12.65 19.15
CA GLU A 262 17.70 13.13 18.47
C GLU A 262 17.27 14.03 17.31
N GLU A 263 17.96 15.17 17.18
CA GLU A 263 17.71 16.06 16.06
C GLU A 263 17.98 15.31 14.76
N TRP A 264 17.04 15.38 13.83
CA TRP A 264 17.25 14.84 12.50
C TRP A 264 18.48 15.48 11.87
N ARG A 265 19.36 14.63 11.34
CA ARG A 265 20.52 15.06 10.56
C ARG A 265 20.43 14.45 9.19
N TYR A 266 20.42 15.30 8.18
CA TYR A 266 20.41 14.88 6.80
C TYR A 266 21.57 13.93 6.49
N ARG A 267 21.27 12.85 5.75
CA ARG A 267 22.25 11.96 5.15
C ARG A 267 21.93 11.81 3.68
N LYS A 268 22.98 11.92 2.85
CA LYS A 268 22.87 11.60 1.42
C LYS A 268 22.52 10.11 1.26
N PRO A 269 21.54 9.76 0.40
CA PRO A 269 21.22 8.38 0.06
C PRO A 269 22.43 7.59 -0.44
N LEU A 270 22.54 6.33 -0.02
CA LEU A 270 23.63 5.44 -0.44
C LEU A 270 23.31 4.82 -1.81
N PRO A 271 24.29 4.72 -2.73
CA PRO A 271 24.11 3.98 -3.96
C PRO A 271 24.00 2.47 -3.67
N GLU A 272 23.02 1.79 -4.30
CA GLU A 272 22.78 0.35 -4.09
C GLU A 272 22.95 -0.51 -5.34
N GLY A 273 23.28 0.11 -6.48
CA GLY A 273 23.29 -0.60 -7.76
C GLY A 273 21.89 -0.96 -8.26
N ASP A 274 20.87 -0.25 -7.78
CA ASP A 274 19.47 -0.33 -8.20
C ASP A 274 19.14 0.63 -9.37
N GLY A 275 20.16 1.15 -10.05
CA GLY A 275 20.01 2.08 -11.17
C GLY A 275 19.83 3.54 -10.76
N TRP A 276 19.63 3.86 -9.48
CA TRP A 276 19.65 5.26 -9.02
C TRP A 276 21.07 5.80 -8.93
N THR A 277 21.28 6.99 -9.48
CA THR A 277 22.39 7.85 -9.05
C THR A 277 21.96 8.66 -7.82
N THR A 278 22.85 8.85 -6.85
CA THR A 278 22.54 9.61 -5.62
C THR A 278 23.31 10.92 -5.54
N ALA A 279 22.64 11.96 -5.06
CA ALA A 279 23.22 13.30 -4.86
C ALA A 279 22.83 13.87 -3.50
N SER A 280 23.54 14.89 -3.03
CA SER A 280 23.09 15.62 -1.83
C SER A 280 21.97 16.58 -2.19
N MET A 281 21.02 16.83 -1.29
CA MET A 281 19.95 17.84 -1.50
C MET A 281 20.51 19.20 -1.95
N GLN A 282 21.57 19.68 -1.30
CA GLN A 282 22.18 20.96 -1.66
C GLN A 282 22.78 20.99 -3.08
N ALA A 283 23.38 19.88 -3.52
CA ALA A 283 23.92 19.77 -4.88
C ALA A 283 22.80 19.88 -5.94
N GLU A 284 21.62 19.36 -5.62
CA GLU A 284 20.42 19.49 -6.46
C GLU A 284 19.55 20.71 -6.11
N GLY A 285 20.11 21.68 -5.38
CA GLY A 285 19.45 22.96 -5.07
C GLY A 285 18.21 22.85 -4.18
N LEU A 286 18.16 21.84 -3.30
CA LEU A 286 17.14 21.69 -2.26
C LEU A 286 17.68 22.15 -0.90
N GLU A 287 16.92 23.03 -0.25
CA GLU A 287 17.19 23.46 1.13
C GLU A 287 16.71 22.42 2.13
N ALA A 288 17.57 22.04 3.08
CA ALA A 288 17.27 20.98 4.04
C ALA A 288 16.24 21.39 5.10
N ALA A 289 16.10 22.68 5.41
CA ALA A 289 15.35 23.14 6.59
C ALA A 289 13.83 22.84 6.52
N PRO A 290 13.11 23.14 5.43
CA PRO A 290 11.68 22.80 5.32
C PRO A 290 11.41 21.30 5.44
N ILE A 291 12.20 20.48 4.73
CA ILE A 291 12.11 19.01 4.77
C ILE A 291 12.44 18.49 6.19
N GLY A 292 13.45 19.07 6.84
CA GLY A 292 13.84 18.70 8.19
C GLY A 292 12.75 18.98 9.23
N GLU A 293 11.97 20.05 9.05
CA GLU A 293 10.82 20.33 9.92
C GLU A 293 9.70 19.29 9.74
N LEU A 294 9.40 18.88 8.50
CA LEU A 294 8.47 17.77 8.25
C LEU A 294 8.95 16.47 8.91
N ILE A 295 10.22 16.12 8.74
CA ILE A 295 10.78 14.91 9.35
C ILE A 295 10.71 15.00 10.88
N LYS A 296 11.00 16.15 11.47
CA LYS A 296 10.85 16.36 12.91
C LYS A 296 9.40 16.20 13.37
N GLN A 297 8.41 16.68 12.61
CA GLN A 297 7.00 16.43 12.91
C GLN A 297 6.65 14.94 12.87
N ILE A 298 7.15 14.20 11.88
CA ILE A 298 6.98 12.74 11.80
C ILE A 298 7.62 12.06 13.02
N LEU A 299 8.87 12.39 13.35
CA LEU A 299 9.63 11.80 14.46
C LEU A 299 9.01 12.09 15.83
N THR A 300 8.31 13.21 15.98
CA THR A 300 7.66 13.63 17.23
C THR A 300 6.16 13.36 17.27
N ALA A 301 5.61 12.77 16.20
CA ALA A 301 4.20 12.44 16.11
C ALA A 301 3.79 11.47 17.23
N ASP A 302 2.67 11.75 17.88
CA ASP A 302 2.07 10.84 18.86
C ASP A 302 1.75 9.51 18.16
N PRO A 303 2.37 8.38 18.56
CA PRO A 303 2.16 7.09 17.92
C PRO A 303 0.72 6.57 18.09
N THR A 304 -0.05 7.13 19.03
CA THR A 304 -1.47 6.83 19.23
C THR A 304 -2.39 7.65 18.32
N SER A 305 -1.88 8.72 17.70
CA SER A 305 -2.57 9.54 16.72
C SER A 305 -2.57 8.90 15.32
N THR A 306 -3.52 9.33 14.49
CA THR A 306 -3.68 8.91 13.09
C THR A 306 -3.06 9.87 12.07
N ALA A 307 -2.56 11.04 12.49
CA ALA A 307 -2.25 12.14 11.57
C ALA A 307 -1.02 11.92 10.66
N LEU A 308 0.06 11.32 11.16
CA LEU A 308 1.36 11.25 10.47
C LEU A 308 1.94 9.83 10.49
N LYS A 309 1.24 8.87 9.89
CA LYS A 309 1.71 7.48 9.73
C LYS A 309 2.47 7.25 8.43
N ILE A 310 3.35 8.20 8.11
CA ILE A 310 4.30 8.09 7.01
C ILE A 310 5.35 7.06 7.40
N GLN A 311 5.54 6.05 6.55
CA GLN A 311 6.45 4.92 6.73
C GLN A 311 7.70 5.06 5.88
N SER A 312 7.61 5.77 4.75
CA SER A 312 8.79 6.24 4.03
C SER A 312 8.54 7.60 3.36
N LEU A 313 9.60 8.39 3.23
CA LEU A 313 9.64 9.64 2.46
C LEU A 313 10.91 9.64 1.60
N LEU A 314 10.74 9.67 0.28
CA LEU A 314 11.83 9.71 -0.69
C LEU A 314 11.65 10.92 -1.61
N ILE A 315 12.77 11.52 -2.01
CA ILE A 315 12.79 12.61 -3.00
C ILE A 315 13.89 12.32 -4.01
N ALA A 316 13.52 12.34 -5.29
CA ALA A 316 14.45 12.41 -6.40
C ALA A 316 14.33 13.78 -7.08
N ARG A 317 15.46 14.37 -7.49
CA ARG A 317 15.49 15.63 -8.23
C ARG A 317 16.60 15.61 -9.27
N HIS A 318 16.30 16.11 -10.47
CA HIS A 318 17.19 16.07 -11.64
C HIS A 318 17.76 14.68 -11.91
N GLY A 319 16.93 13.63 -11.77
CA GLY A 319 17.33 12.24 -11.97
C GLY A 319 18.16 11.62 -10.82
N HIS A 320 18.40 12.34 -9.72
CA HIS A 320 19.17 11.83 -8.59
C HIS A 320 18.30 11.60 -7.35
N LEU A 321 18.47 10.46 -6.68
CA LEU A 321 17.89 10.25 -5.35
C LEU A 321 18.66 11.12 -4.33
N VAL A 322 17.95 12.05 -3.68
CA VAL A 322 18.53 13.07 -2.81
C VAL A 322 18.13 12.95 -1.34
N LEU A 323 17.02 12.28 -1.06
CA LEU A 323 16.53 11.96 0.27
C LEU A 323 15.86 10.59 0.27
N GLU A 324 16.11 9.82 1.33
CA GLU A 324 15.28 8.68 1.72
C GLU A 324 15.24 8.60 3.24
N GLU A 325 14.04 8.46 3.80
CA GLU A 325 13.84 8.30 5.23
C GLU A 325 12.77 7.22 5.46
N TYR A 326 13.00 6.38 6.46
CA TYR A 326 12.11 5.27 6.80
C TYR A 326 11.69 5.35 8.27
N PHE A 327 10.45 4.98 8.55
CA PHE A 327 9.82 5.12 9.86
C PHE A 327 9.00 3.88 10.22
N TYR A 328 8.65 3.73 11.50
CA TYR A 328 7.78 2.67 12.02
C TYR A 328 8.25 1.25 11.61
N GLY A 329 9.57 1.03 11.60
CA GLY A 329 10.19 -0.28 11.38
C GLY A 329 10.16 -0.71 9.92
N PHE A 330 9.86 0.24 9.02
CA PHE A 330 10.11 0.09 7.60
C PHE A 330 11.55 0.47 7.27
N SER A 331 12.01 0.01 6.11
CA SER A 331 13.37 0.20 5.63
C SER A 331 13.37 0.19 4.10
N GLN A 332 14.51 0.54 3.50
CA GLN A 332 14.73 0.48 2.05
C GLN A 332 14.38 -0.88 1.43
N GLU A 333 14.56 -1.96 2.21
CA GLU A 333 14.38 -3.34 1.76
C GLU A 333 12.95 -3.85 1.95
N ARG A 334 12.14 -3.15 2.76
CA ARG A 334 10.78 -3.56 3.09
C ARG A 334 9.81 -3.06 2.02
N VAL A 335 9.17 -3.99 1.33
CA VAL A 335 8.15 -3.67 0.32
C VAL A 335 6.90 -3.08 0.97
N HIS A 336 6.23 -2.18 0.25
CA HIS A 336 4.92 -1.65 0.61
C HIS A 336 3.88 -2.05 -0.43
N ASP A 337 2.67 -2.33 0.05
CA ASP A 337 1.48 -2.43 -0.78
C ASP A 337 1.20 -1.07 -1.42
N MET A 338 1.26 -0.97 -2.74
CA MET A 338 0.93 0.25 -3.45
C MET A 338 -0.57 0.54 -3.48
N ARG A 339 -1.43 -0.43 -3.12
CA ARG A 339 -2.88 -0.34 -3.28
C ARG A 339 -3.22 0.16 -4.68
N SER A 340 -4.10 1.15 -4.78
CA SER A 340 -4.50 1.77 -6.03
C SER A 340 -3.37 2.49 -6.76
N ALA A 341 -2.26 2.87 -6.13
CA ALA A 341 -1.14 3.46 -6.88
C ALA A 341 -0.56 2.44 -7.88
N GLY A 342 -0.74 1.14 -7.65
CA GLY A 342 -0.36 0.09 -8.59
C GLY A 342 -1.17 0.08 -9.89
N LYS A 343 -2.37 0.71 -9.91
CA LYS A 343 -3.21 0.86 -11.11
C LYS A 343 -2.46 1.53 -12.27
N THR A 344 -1.56 2.45 -11.94
CA THR A 344 -0.75 3.20 -12.90
C THR A 344 0.17 2.29 -13.73
N PHE A 345 0.50 1.08 -13.25
CA PHE A 345 1.24 0.11 -14.06
C PHE A 345 0.45 -0.41 -15.25
N ALA A 346 -0.87 -0.48 -15.19
CA ALA A 346 -1.70 -1.00 -16.29
C ALA A 346 -1.54 -0.17 -17.58
N PRO A 347 -1.80 1.15 -17.59
CA PRO A 347 -1.55 1.99 -18.76
C PRO A 347 -0.05 2.13 -19.09
N ALA A 348 0.85 2.03 -18.10
CA ALA A 348 2.29 1.99 -18.39
C ALA A 348 2.65 0.76 -19.24
N LEU A 349 2.12 -0.42 -18.91
CA LEU A 349 2.34 -1.65 -19.68
C LEU A 349 1.74 -1.58 -21.09
N VAL A 350 0.65 -0.84 -21.33
CA VAL A 350 0.19 -0.56 -22.69
C VAL A 350 1.25 0.22 -23.45
N GLY A 351 1.82 1.26 -22.84
CA GLY A 351 2.93 2.03 -23.41
C GLY A 351 4.16 1.18 -23.73
N VAL A 352 4.55 0.28 -22.82
CA VAL A 352 5.63 -0.68 -23.01
C VAL A 352 5.30 -1.65 -24.16
N ALA A 353 4.11 -2.23 -24.18
CA ALA A 353 3.69 -3.14 -25.25
C ALA A 353 3.77 -2.47 -26.63
N ARG A 354 3.36 -1.20 -26.73
CA ARG A 354 3.48 -0.41 -27.96
C ARG A 354 4.93 -0.17 -28.38
N GLU A 355 5.82 0.13 -27.42
CA GLU A 355 7.27 0.26 -27.67
C GLU A 355 7.85 -1.06 -28.21
N HIS A 356 7.28 -2.20 -27.81
CA HIS A 356 7.62 -3.55 -28.29
C HIS A 356 6.79 -4.01 -29.52
N GLY A 357 6.09 -3.09 -30.20
CA GLY A 357 5.42 -3.36 -31.48
C GLY A 357 3.96 -3.81 -31.40
N ALA A 358 3.36 -3.87 -30.20
CA ALA A 358 1.93 -4.15 -30.07
C ALA A 358 1.10 -3.01 -30.67
N THR A 359 0.05 -3.35 -31.42
CA THR A 359 -0.80 -2.38 -32.13
C THR A 359 -1.92 -1.81 -31.25
N LEU A 360 -1.74 -1.79 -29.93
CA LEU A 360 -2.70 -1.17 -29.01
C LEU A 360 -2.70 0.35 -29.19
N THR A 361 -3.88 0.94 -29.17
CA THR A 361 -4.10 2.38 -29.16
C THR A 361 -5.17 2.71 -28.13
N PRO A 362 -5.26 3.97 -27.66
CA PRO A 362 -6.37 4.39 -26.81
C PRO A 362 -7.74 4.12 -27.45
N GLN A 363 -7.84 4.15 -28.79
CA GLN A 363 -9.07 3.90 -29.53
C GLN A 363 -9.36 2.41 -29.79
N THR A 364 -8.48 1.50 -29.35
CA THR A 364 -8.69 0.06 -29.51
C THR A 364 -9.96 -0.36 -28.75
N PRO A 365 -10.95 -0.99 -29.42
CA PRO A 365 -12.15 -1.48 -28.76
C PRO A 365 -11.81 -2.59 -27.75
N ILE A 366 -12.40 -2.54 -26.56
CA ILE A 366 -12.05 -3.46 -25.46
C ILE A 366 -12.56 -4.89 -25.70
N TYR A 367 -13.84 -5.04 -26.04
CA TYR A 367 -14.47 -6.36 -26.10
C TYR A 367 -13.83 -7.34 -27.10
N PRO A 368 -13.39 -6.91 -28.31
CA PRO A 368 -12.67 -7.79 -29.23
C PRO A 368 -11.35 -8.36 -28.71
N LEU A 369 -10.72 -7.75 -27.70
CA LEU A 369 -9.49 -8.25 -27.10
C LEU A 369 -9.71 -9.49 -26.22
N PHE A 370 -10.96 -9.78 -25.87
CA PHE A 370 -11.34 -10.91 -25.03
C PHE A 370 -12.08 -11.99 -25.83
N ALA A 371 -11.49 -12.38 -26.98
CA ALA A 371 -12.07 -13.33 -27.93
C ALA A 371 -12.24 -14.76 -27.38
N GLN A 372 -11.64 -15.07 -26.23
CA GLN A 372 -11.85 -16.34 -25.52
C GLN A 372 -13.28 -16.50 -24.97
N TYR A 373 -14.04 -15.42 -24.84
CA TYR A 373 -15.42 -15.48 -24.37
C TYR A 373 -16.41 -15.54 -25.52
N SER A 374 -17.30 -16.55 -25.49
CA SER A 374 -18.34 -16.72 -26.52
C SER A 374 -19.55 -15.80 -26.35
N SER A 375 -19.78 -15.28 -25.14
CA SER A 375 -20.90 -14.38 -24.84
C SER A 375 -20.64 -13.55 -23.58
N PHE A 376 -21.34 -12.43 -23.48
CA PHE A 376 -21.30 -11.51 -22.34
C PHE A 376 -22.69 -11.35 -21.73
N ALA A 377 -22.80 -11.43 -20.41
CA ALA A 377 -24.03 -11.09 -19.71
C ALA A 377 -24.26 -9.57 -19.75
N ASN A 378 -25.53 -9.17 -19.55
CA ASN A 378 -25.95 -7.78 -19.60
C ASN A 378 -25.44 -7.05 -20.85
N TRP A 379 -25.54 -7.71 -22.02
CA TRP A 379 -25.08 -7.13 -23.27
C TRP A 379 -25.89 -5.86 -23.59
N ASP A 380 -25.16 -4.79 -23.92
CA ASP A 380 -25.70 -3.49 -24.25
C ASP A 380 -24.91 -2.96 -25.46
N ILE A 381 -25.59 -2.37 -26.44
CA ILE A 381 -24.94 -1.87 -27.66
C ILE A 381 -23.84 -0.83 -27.37
N ARG A 382 -23.92 -0.12 -26.24
CA ARG A 382 -22.92 0.84 -25.78
C ARG A 382 -21.56 0.17 -25.51
N LYS A 383 -21.54 -1.09 -25.07
CA LYS A 383 -20.30 -1.86 -24.82
C LYS A 383 -19.43 -2.00 -26.07
N GLN A 384 -20.04 -2.07 -27.26
CA GLN A 384 -19.30 -2.11 -28.54
C GLN A 384 -18.45 -0.87 -28.80
N LYS A 385 -18.81 0.28 -28.20
CA LYS A 385 -18.11 1.55 -28.37
C LYS A 385 -17.03 1.79 -27.31
N MET A 386 -16.95 0.92 -26.30
CA MET A 386 -15.99 1.06 -25.20
C MET A 386 -14.57 0.82 -25.72
N THR A 387 -13.70 1.80 -25.49
CA THR A 387 -12.31 1.77 -25.90
C THR A 387 -11.37 1.60 -24.72
N LEU A 388 -10.11 1.26 -25.00
CA LEU A 388 -9.06 1.19 -23.99
C LEU A 388 -8.88 2.53 -23.26
N ARG A 389 -9.03 3.66 -23.98
CA ARG A 389 -9.05 5.00 -23.39
C ARG A 389 -10.09 5.09 -22.30
N ASP A 390 -11.34 4.69 -22.58
CA ASP A 390 -12.44 4.86 -21.64
C ASP A 390 -12.21 4.10 -20.34
N VAL A 391 -11.57 2.93 -20.43
CA VAL A 391 -11.16 2.15 -19.26
C VAL A 391 -10.05 2.86 -18.49
N MET A 392 -8.97 3.29 -19.16
CA MET A 392 -7.82 3.94 -18.51
C MET A 392 -8.17 5.30 -17.89
N THR A 393 -9.23 5.95 -18.39
CA THR A 393 -9.70 7.26 -17.90
C THR A 393 -10.90 7.16 -16.96
N MET A 394 -11.27 5.97 -16.50
CA MET A 394 -12.40 5.75 -15.57
C MET A 394 -13.76 6.22 -16.13
N THR A 395 -13.93 6.19 -17.45
CA THR A 395 -15.13 6.65 -18.18
C THR A 395 -15.82 5.52 -18.95
N ALA A 396 -15.50 4.25 -18.70
CA ALA A 396 -16.09 3.10 -19.38
C ALA A 396 -17.60 2.95 -19.13
N GLY A 397 -18.08 3.34 -17.95
CA GLY A 397 -19.51 3.46 -17.66
C GLY A 397 -20.20 2.19 -17.17
N ASN A 398 -19.44 1.13 -16.86
CA ASN A 398 -19.96 -0.06 -16.17
C ASN A 398 -20.40 0.26 -14.73
N ALA A 399 -21.29 -0.56 -14.18
CA ALA A 399 -21.77 -0.48 -12.81
C ALA A 399 -20.74 -1.03 -11.81
N CYS A 400 -19.63 -0.32 -11.63
CA CYS A 400 -18.48 -0.75 -10.81
C CYS A 400 -17.84 0.38 -10.00
N ASP A 401 -18.65 1.31 -9.49
CA ASP A 401 -18.17 2.35 -8.58
C ASP A 401 -17.66 1.73 -7.27
N ASP A 402 -16.35 1.74 -7.05
CA ASP A 402 -15.73 1.21 -5.84
C ASP A 402 -16.06 2.04 -4.59
N ASN A 403 -16.54 3.27 -4.76
CA ASN A 403 -17.02 4.09 -3.64
C ASN A 403 -18.47 3.75 -3.22
N ASN A 404 -19.12 2.84 -3.93
CA ASN A 404 -20.47 2.38 -3.63
C ASN A 404 -20.46 0.87 -3.35
N ASP A 405 -20.62 0.49 -2.07
CA ASP A 405 -20.65 -0.92 -1.63
C ASP A 405 -21.78 -1.73 -2.30
N ASP A 406 -22.87 -1.08 -2.74
CA ASP A 406 -23.99 -1.72 -3.43
C ASP A 406 -23.73 -1.91 -4.94
N SER A 407 -22.65 -1.34 -5.47
CA SER A 407 -22.32 -1.45 -6.89
C SER A 407 -22.07 -2.92 -7.27
N PRO A 408 -22.71 -3.45 -8.32
CA PRO A 408 -22.53 -4.83 -8.73
C PRO A 408 -21.07 -5.19 -9.01
N GLY A 409 -20.29 -4.25 -9.55
CA GLY A 409 -18.89 -4.42 -9.91
C GLY A 409 -17.89 -3.84 -8.92
N ASN A 410 -18.31 -3.53 -7.69
CA ASN A 410 -17.42 -3.07 -6.63
C ASN A 410 -16.23 -4.05 -6.43
N GLU A 411 -15.01 -3.52 -6.29
CA GLU A 411 -13.78 -4.30 -6.14
C GLU A 411 -13.84 -5.34 -5.01
N ASP A 412 -14.27 -4.95 -3.81
CA ASP A 412 -14.33 -5.86 -2.66
C ASP A 412 -15.33 -7.00 -2.91
N ARG A 413 -16.45 -6.70 -3.58
CA ARG A 413 -17.44 -7.72 -3.96
C ARG A 413 -16.85 -8.70 -4.98
N MET A 414 -16.15 -8.20 -6.00
CA MET A 414 -15.49 -9.03 -7.00
C MET A 414 -14.43 -9.95 -6.39
N GLN A 415 -13.57 -9.41 -5.51
CA GLN A 415 -12.45 -10.15 -4.93
C GLN A 415 -12.87 -11.12 -3.83
N SER A 416 -13.96 -10.86 -3.10
CA SER A 416 -14.41 -11.71 -1.99
C SER A 416 -15.35 -12.85 -2.40
N ASP A 417 -15.90 -12.82 -3.62
CA ASP A 417 -16.73 -13.90 -4.13
C ASP A 417 -15.87 -15.08 -4.60
N ALA A 418 -15.77 -16.12 -3.76
CA ALA A 418 -15.01 -17.34 -4.06
C ALA A 418 -15.54 -18.11 -5.28
N GLN A 419 -16.77 -17.84 -5.74
CA GLN A 419 -17.30 -18.42 -6.97
C GLN A 419 -16.82 -17.66 -8.21
N GLN A 420 -16.41 -16.40 -8.05
CA GLN A 420 -15.91 -15.56 -9.13
C GLN A 420 -14.40 -15.74 -9.33
N ARG A 421 -14.04 -16.66 -10.22
CA ARG A 421 -12.63 -16.96 -10.52
C ARG A 421 -12.06 -16.20 -11.72
N ASP A 422 -12.91 -15.68 -12.60
CA ASP A 422 -12.51 -14.93 -13.78
C ASP A 422 -12.98 -13.47 -13.64
N TRP A 423 -12.06 -12.61 -13.19
CA TRP A 423 -12.38 -11.21 -12.94
C TRP A 423 -12.48 -10.39 -14.24
N TYR A 424 -11.86 -10.81 -15.34
CA TYR A 424 -12.07 -10.16 -16.63
C TYR A 424 -13.49 -10.40 -17.12
N LYS A 425 -13.96 -11.65 -17.09
CA LYS A 425 -15.33 -11.99 -17.46
C LYS A 425 -16.34 -11.29 -16.56
N TYR A 426 -16.07 -11.23 -15.26
CA TYR A 426 -16.90 -10.51 -14.30
C TYR A 426 -17.14 -9.06 -14.73
N SER A 427 -16.06 -8.31 -14.99
CA SER A 427 -16.14 -6.90 -15.37
C SER A 427 -16.82 -6.70 -16.72
N LEU A 428 -16.53 -7.56 -17.71
CA LEU A 428 -17.17 -7.49 -19.03
C LEU A 428 -18.69 -7.79 -19.00
N ASP A 429 -19.13 -8.56 -18.00
CA ASP A 429 -20.52 -8.96 -17.77
C ASP A 429 -21.34 -7.94 -16.97
N LEU A 430 -20.73 -6.88 -16.43
CA LEU A 430 -21.42 -5.87 -15.63
C LEU A 430 -22.47 -5.10 -16.46
N PRO A 431 -23.58 -4.65 -15.85
CA PRO A 431 -24.51 -3.75 -16.53
C PRO A 431 -23.89 -2.36 -16.74
N MET A 432 -24.36 -1.65 -17.77
CA MET A 432 -23.91 -0.29 -18.10
C MET A 432 -24.77 0.77 -17.39
N LEU A 433 -24.14 1.69 -16.65
CA LEU A 433 -24.81 2.84 -16.03
C LEU A 433 -24.91 4.04 -17.00
N LYS A 434 -23.86 4.27 -17.80
CA LYS A 434 -23.76 5.43 -18.70
C LYS A 434 -23.08 5.05 -20.01
N ASN A 435 -23.05 5.98 -20.97
CA ASN A 435 -22.27 5.78 -22.20
C ASN A 435 -20.76 5.77 -21.88
N PRO A 436 -19.93 4.96 -22.56
CA PRO A 436 -18.48 5.06 -22.49
C PRO A 436 -18.00 6.42 -23.00
N GLY A 437 -16.95 6.94 -22.39
CA GLY A 437 -16.31 8.21 -22.73
C GLY A 437 -16.88 9.41 -21.96
N GLY A 438 -16.58 10.61 -22.45
CA GLY A 438 -16.87 11.86 -21.75
C GLY A 438 -15.79 12.24 -20.74
N GLU A 439 -16.14 13.14 -19.81
CA GLU A 439 -15.21 13.69 -18.81
C GLU A 439 -15.56 13.27 -17.38
N ASP A 440 -16.73 12.67 -17.14
CA ASP A 440 -17.17 12.30 -15.79
C ASP A 440 -16.62 10.91 -15.44
N ALA A 441 -15.73 10.82 -14.46
CA ALA A 441 -15.12 9.57 -14.03
C ALA A 441 -15.99 8.81 -13.01
N ILE A 442 -15.97 7.47 -13.06
CA ILE A 442 -16.45 6.56 -12.01
C ILE A 442 -15.29 5.65 -11.66
N TYR A 443 -14.87 5.67 -10.40
CA TYR A 443 -13.69 4.94 -9.96
C TYR A 443 -13.98 3.43 -9.95
N CYS A 444 -13.33 2.67 -10.85
CA CYS A 444 -13.65 1.27 -11.08
C CYS A 444 -12.39 0.42 -11.31
N SER A 445 -12.04 -0.38 -10.31
CA SER A 445 -10.87 -1.26 -10.36
C SER A 445 -11.08 -2.47 -11.27
N GLY A 446 -12.33 -2.95 -11.39
CA GLY A 446 -12.69 -4.04 -12.31
C GLY A 446 -12.45 -3.69 -13.78
N ASP A 447 -12.90 -2.50 -14.20
CA ASP A 447 -12.66 -2.04 -15.58
C ASP A 447 -11.17 -1.85 -15.83
N LEU A 448 -10.45 -1.16 -14.93
CA LEU A 448 -9.03 -0.94 -15.14
C LEU A 448 -8.23 -2.25 -15.24
N ASN A 449 -8.65 -3.29 -14.51
CA ASN A 449 -8.04 -4.60 -14.63
C ASN A 449 -8.11 -5.17 -16.07
N LEU A 450 -9.12 -4.82 -16.87
CA LEU A 450 -9.20 -5.20 -18.29
C LEU A 450 -8.04 -4.68 -19.14
N VAL A 451 -7.34 -3.61 -18.71
CA VAL A 451 -6.12 -3.13 -19.37
C VAL A 451 -5.04 -4.20 -19.33
N GLY A 452 -4.93 -4.96 -18.24
CA GLY A 452 -4.02 -6.11 -18.15
C GLY A 452 -4.36 -7.18 -19.18
N GLY A 453 -5.64 -7.53 -19.29
CA GLY A 453 -6.13 -8.47 -20.30
C GLY A 453 -5.86 -8.01 -21.73
N ALA A 454 -6.00 -6.71 -22.00
CA ALA A 454 -5.65 -6.10 -23.29
C ALA A 454 -4.15 -6.26 -23.62
N VAL A 455 -3.26 -6.03 -22.65
CA VAL A 455 -1.81 -6.24 -22.81
C VAL A 455 -1.50 -7.71 -23.06
N ALA A 456 -2.06 -8.63 -22.27
CA ALA A 456 -1.87 -10.07 -22.45
C ALA A 456 -2.34 -10.54 -23.83
N ALA A 457 -3.52 -10.07 -24.29
CA ALA A 457 -4.06 -10.41 -25.59
C ALA A 457 -3.19 -9.91 -26.75
N ALA A 458 -2.66 -8.68 -26.65
CA ALA A 458 -1.86 -8.07 -27.71
C ALA A 458 -0.41 -8.57 -27.77
N THR A 459 0.14 -9.02 -26.64
CA THR A 459 1.53 -9.51 -26.54
C THR A 459 1.63 -11.02 -26.60
N HIS A 460 0.52 -11.74 -26.33
CA HIS A 460 0.49 -13.18 -26.09
C HIS A 460 1.39 -13.65 -24.94
N CYS A 461 1.75 -12.73 -24.03
CA CYS A 461 2.56 -13.00 -22.85
C CYS A 461 1.70 -13.07 -21.59
N TRP A 462 2.17 -13.85 -20.61
CA TRP A 462 1.66 -13.77 -19.25
C TRP A 462 2.11 -12.46 -18.60
N ILE A 463 1.21 -11.74 -17.91
CA ILE A 463 1.49 -10.37 -17.48
C ILE A 463 2.69 -10.27 -16.52
N PRO A 464 2.87 -11.13 -15.50
CA PRO A 464 4.05 -11.11 -14.65
C PRO A 464 5.36 -11.22 -15.43
N GLU A 465 5.45 -12.16 -16.38
CA GLU A 465 6.62 -12.30 -17.25
C GLU A 465 6.85 -11.05 -18.11
N PHE A 466 5.79 -10.49 -18.69
CA PHE A 466 5.88 -9.27 -19.50
C PHE A 466 6.33 -8.06 -18.66
N PHE A 467 5.80 -7.93 -17.44
CA PHE A 467 6.15 -6.88 -16.48
C PHE A 467 7.61 -7.00 -16.05
N GLU A 468 8.06 -8.20 -15.68
CA GLU A 468 9.43 -8.45 -15.27
C GLU A 468 10.42 -8.09 -16.39
N ALA A 469 10.22 -8.65 -17.59
CA ALA A 469 11.19 -8.54 -18.67
C ALA A 469 11.28 -7.14 -19.27
N ASN A 470 10.15 -6.42 -19.36
CA ASN A 470 10.06 -5.18 -20.13
C ASN A 470 9.89 -3.92 -19.27
N LEU A 471 9.57 -4.05 -17.98
CA LEU A 471 9.45 -2.91 -17.07
C LEU A 471 10.34 -3.05 -15.84
N ALA A 472 10.15 -4.09 -15.03
CA ALA A 472 10.82 -4.22 -13.73
C ALA A 472 12.34 -4.39 -13.89
N ARG A 473 12.79 -5.31 -14.73
CA ARG A 473 14.22 -5.56 -14.98
C ARG A 473 14.91 -4.37 -15.65
N PRO A 474 14.35 -3.71 -16.69
CA PRO A 474 14.94 -2.48 -17.22
C PRO A 474 15.03 -1.33 -16.21
N LEU A 475 14.04 -1.21 -15.32
CA LEU A 475 14.08 -0.25 -14.19
C LEU A 475 14.91 -0.74 -12.99
N GLN A 476 15.48 -1.94 -13.07
CA GLN A 476 16.29 -2.56 -12.02
C GLN A 476 15.52 -2.61 -10.68
N PHE A 477 14.25 -3.01 -10.73
CA PHE A 477 13.49 -3.27 -9.51
C PHE A 477 14.18 -4.36 -8.71
N GLY A 478 14.19 -4.19 -7.38
CA GLY A 478 14.60 -5.26 -6.47
C GLY A 478 13.41 -6.15 -6.19
N ARG A 479 13.16 -6.44 -4.90
CA ARG A 479 12.02 -7.27 -4.51
C ARG A 479 10.71 -6.56 -4.81
N TYR A 480 9.83 -7.24 -5.54
CA TYR A 480 8.44 -6.86 -5.72
C TYR A 480 7.55 -8.10 -5.76
N TYR A 481 6.25 -7.89 -5.57
CA TYR A 481 5.25 -8.94 -5.64
C TYR A 481 4.02 -8.44 -6.39
N LEU A 482 3.63 -9.14 -7.45
CA LEU A 482 2.41 -8.85 -8.22
C LEU A 482 1.26 -9.69 -7.67
N ASN A 483 0.20 -9.02 -7.23
CA ASN A 483 -1.07 -9.66 -6.86
C ASN A 483 -1.63 -10.38 -8.09
N LEU A 484 -2.00 -11.65 -7.94
CA LEU A 484 -2.59 -12.45 -9.01
C LEU A 484 -4.07 -12.69 -8.78
N MET A 485 -4.81 -12.70 -9.87
CA MET A 485 -6.19 -13.15 -9.93
C MET A 485 -6.27 -14.68 -9.83
N PRO A 486 -7.46 -15.27 -9.57
CA PRO A 486 -7.60 -16.72 -9.42
C PRO A 486 -7.31 -17.58 -10.67
N ASP A 487 -7.17 -16.96 -11.85
CA ASP A 487 -6.73 -17.56 -13.11
C ASP A 487 -5.20 -17.50 -13.30
N GLY A 488 -4.48 -16.84 -12.39
CA GLY A 488 -3.03 -16.67 -12.39
C GLY A 488 -2.53 -15.44 -13.15
N GLN A 489 -3.36 -14.64 -13.81
CA GLN A 489 -2.94 -13.36 -14.40
C GLN A 489 -2.69 -12.30 -13.32
N ALA A 490 -1.84 -11.31 -13.60
CA ALA A 490 -1.65 -10.19 -12.67
C ALA A 490 -2.93 -9.34 -12.58
N TYR A 491 -3.33 -9.02 -11.35
CA TYR A 491 -4.41 -8.08 -11.09
C TYR A 491 -3.91 -6.65 -11.30
N MET A 492 -4.37 -6.00 -12.37
CA MET A 492 -3.94 -4.65 -12.74
C MET A 492 -4.82 -3.55 -12.13
N GLY A 493 -5.78 -3.92 -11.27
CA GLY A 493 -6.51 -2.98 -10.44
C GLY A 493 -5.74 -2.50 -9.21
N GLY A 494 -4.52 -2.99 -8.94
CA GLY A 494 -3.67 -2.51 -7.85
C GLY A 494 -3.09 -3.64 -6.99
N GLY A 495 -2.62 -3.30 -5.80
CA GLY A 495 -2.17 -4.29 -4.81
C GLY A 495 -0.78 -4.91 -5.09
N ALA A 496 0.00 -4.31 -5.98
CA ALA A 496 1.40 -4.67 -6.17
C ALA A 496 2.24 -4.20 -4.97
N TYR A 497 3.19 -5.02 -4.53
CA TYR A 497 4.13 -4.68 -3.47
C TYR A 497 5.49 -4.33 -4.05
N LEU A 498 6.03 -3.16 -3.72
CA LEU A 498 7.34 -2.70 -4.22
C LEU A 498 8.16 -2.04 -3.11
N ARG A 499 9.48 -2.09 -3.21
CA ARG A 499 10.37 -1.27 -2.37
C ARG A 499 10.13 0.22 -2.65
N PRO A 500 10.23 1.12 -1.65
CA PRO A 500 9.99 2.55 -1.85
C PRO A 500 10.82 3.18 -2.96
N ARG A 501 12.10 2.79 -3.10
CA ARG A 501 12.98 3.27 -4.18
C ARG A 501 12.49 2.86 -5.57
N ASP A 502 11.89 1.67 -5.70
CA ASP A 502 11.40 1.15 -6.97
C ASP A 502 10.06 1.79 -7.37
N GLN A 503 9.21 2.12 -6.38
CA GLN A 503 8.00 2.92 -6.62
C GLN A 503 8.34 4.27 -7.23
N LEU A 504 9.36 4.95 -6.69
CA LEU A 504 9.80 6.27 -7.16
C LEU A 504 10.26 6.27 -8.63
N LYS A 505 10.82 5.14 -9.11
CA LYS A 505 11.29 5.00 -10.50
C LYS A 505 10.15 5.08 -11.51
N LEU A 506 8.92 4.70 -11.14
CA LEU A 506 7.75 4.88 -12.01
C LEU A 506 7.53 6.38 -12.30
N GLY A 507 7.60 7.21 -11.27
CA GLY A 507 7.49 8.66 -11.39
C GLY A 507 8.65 9.24 -12.20
N GLN A 508 9.88 8.81 -11.93
CA GLN A 508 11.07 9.31 -12.64
C GLN A 508 11.06 8.90 -14.11
N LEU A 509 10.65 7.68 -14.44
CA LEU A 509 10.47 7.23 -15.81
C LEU A 509 9.54 8.16 -16.59
N TYR A 510 8.41 8.55 -15.99
CA TYR A 510 7.46 9.47 -16.61
C TYR A 510 7.98 10.91 -16.66
N LEU A 511 8.67 11.37 -15.61
CA LEU A 511 9.33 12.67 -15.60
C LEU A 511 10.34 12.81 -16.74
N ASP A 512 11.11 11.75 -17.01
CA ASP A 512 12.13 11.68 -18.06
C ASP A 512 11.57 11.33 -19.45
N GLY A 513 10.24 11.40 -19.64
CA GLY A 513 9.62 11.15 -20.95
C GLY A 513 9.76 9.70 -21.44
N GLY A 514 9.77 8.75 -20.50
CA GLY A 514 9.80 7.31 -20.75
C GLY A 514 11.21 6.74 -20.94
N ILE A 515 12.24 7.46 -20.51
CA ILE A 515 13.64 7.02 -20.53
C ILE A 515 14.09 6.70 -19.11
N TRP A 516 14.82 5.60 -18.94
CA TRP A 516 15.51 5.26 -17.71
C TRP A 516 16.94 4.86 -18.04
N ASN A 517 17.93 5.50 -17.41
CA ASN A 517 19.37 5.23 -17.63
C ASN A 517 19.76 5.14 -19.12
N GLY A 518 19.25 6.08 -19.93
CA GLY A 518 19.52 6.16 -21.36
C GLY A 518 18.74 5.17 -22.24
N LYS A 519 17.96 4.26 -21.66
CA LYS A 519 17.11 3.32 -22.39
C LYS A 519 15.67 3.81 -22.43
N ARG A 520 15.06 3.84 -23.62
CA ARG A 520 13.62 4.06 -23.77
C ARG A 520 12.85 2.81 -23.34
N ILE A 521 11.95 2.99 -22.39
CA ILE A 521 11.03 1.94 -21.89
C ILE A 521 9.61 2.21 -22.40
N VAL A 522 9.25 3.49 -22.47
CA VAL A 522 7.95 3.95 -22.95
C VAL A 522 8.17 5.15 -23.88
N SER A 523 7.35 5.30 -24.91
CA SER A 523 7.46 6.45 -25.81
C SER A 523 7.09 7.77 -25.09
N LYS A 524 7.81 8.85 -25.44
CA LYS A 524 7.53 10.18 -24.88
C LYS A 524 6.10 10.66 -25.17
N SER A 525 5.55 10.30 -26.33
CA SER A 525 4.17 10.61 -26.70
C SER A 525 3.18 9.89 -25.78
N TRP A 526 3.40 8.61 -25.45
CA TRP A 526 2.56 7.89 -24.51
C TRP A 526 2.62 8.47 -23.10
N VAL A 527 3.81 8.85 -22.62
CA VAL A 527 3.96 9.54 -21.33
C VAL A 527 3.15 10.83 -21.32
N THR A 528 3.32 11.67 -22.34
CA THR A 528 2.62 12.96 -22.46
C THR A 528 1.09 12.77 -22.48
N GLU A 529 0.60 11.80 -23.24
CA GLU A 529 -0.83 11.50 -23.32
C GLU A 529 -1.34 10.94 -21.98
N SER A 530 -0.62 10.00 -21.38
CA SER A 530 -1.01 9.37 -20.11
C SER A 530 -1.14 10.36 -18.95
N THR A 531 -0.34 11.42 -18.93
CA THR A 531 -0.36 12.45 -17.89
C THR A 531 -1.19 13.67 -18.27
N SER A 532 -1.92 13.63 -19.40
CA SER A 532 -2.85 14.68 -19.80
C SER A 532 -4.21 14.48 -19.16
N VAL A 533 -4.96 15.58 -18.97
CA VAL A 533 -6.31 15.52 -18.40
C VAL A 533 -7.27 14.92 -19.42
N HIS A 534 -7.98 13.87 -19.02
CA HIS A 534 -8.97 13.18 -19.84
C HIS A 534 -10.33 13.04 -19.17
N SER A 535 -10.38 13.06 -17.84
CA SER A 535 -11.61 13.02 -17.05
C SER A 535 -11.41 13.69 -15.69
N ARG A 536 -12.48 13.76 -14.91
CA ARG A 536 -12.53 14.32 -13.57
C ARG A 536 -13.49 13.55 -12.70
N PHE A 537 -13.16 13.41 -11.43
CA PHE A 537 -14.09 12.88 -10.43
C PHE A 537 -15.01 14.00 -9.93
N SER A 538 -16.25 13.63 -9.60
CA SER A 538 -17.10 14.51 -8.80
C SER A 538 -16.39 14.83 -7.49
N PRO A 539 -16.54 16.05 -6.91
CA PRO A 539 -15.92 16.39 -5.65
C PRO A 539 -16.35 15.42 -4.54
N THR A 540 -15.48 14.48 -4.18
CA THR A 540 -15.75 13.43 -3.18
C THR A 540 -15.05 13.69 -1.85
N TYR A 541 -14.18 14.70 -1.78
CA TYR A 541 -13.34 14.93 -0.61
C TYR A 541 -13.60 16.29 0.04
N SER A 542 -13.49 16.31 1.36
CA SER A 542 -13.62 17.47 2.26
C SER A 542 -12.66 18.63 1.92
N LEU A 543 -11.73 18.43 0.98
CA LEU A 543 -10.64 19.34 0.63
C LEU A 543 -10.96 20.24 -0.59
N GLY A 544 -12.09 20.02 -1.28
CA GLY A 544 -12.63 20.96 -2.29
C GLY A 544 -11.78 21.15 -3.56
N GLN A 545 -10.78 20.30 -3.80
CA GLN A 545 -9.89 20.34 -4.96
C GLN A 545 -10.54 19.71 -6.20
N ILE A 546 -10.21 20.22 -7.39
CA ILE A 546 -10.60 19.60 -8.66
C ILE A 546 -9.71 18.38 -8.86
N HIS A 547 -10.31 17.19 -8.80
CA HIS A 547 -9.59 15.94 -9.00
C HIS A 547 -9.64 15.51 -10.46
N GLN A 548 -8.59 15.84 -11.21
CA GLN A 548 -8.44 15.49 -12.63
C GLN A 548 -7.76 14.12 -12.78
N TYR A 549 -7.96 13.47 -13.93
CA TYR A 549 -7.42 12.13 -14.19
C TYR A 549 -6.91 11.98 -15.62
N GLY A 550 -5.79 11.27 -15.77
CA GLY A 550 -5.20 10.83 -17.03
C GLY A 550 -5.38 9.32 -17.25
N TYR A 551 -4.39 8.66 -17.86
CA TYR A 551 -4.35 7.20 -17.94
C TYR A 551 -3.74 6.64 -16.66
N GLY A 552 -4.59 6.35 -15.66
CA GLY A 552 -4.14 5.81 -14.37
C GLY A 552 -3.36 6.80 -13.49
N TRP A 553 -3.37 8.10 -13.82
CA TRP A 553 -2.69 9.17 -13.10
C TRP A 553 -3.70 10.16 -12.55
N HIS A 554 -3.60 10.46 -11.26
CA HIS A 554 -4.32 11.53 -10.61
C HIS A 554 -3.60 12.85 -10.89
N ILE A 555 -4.33 13.93 -11.16
CA ILE A 555 -3.75 15.22 -11.57
C ILE A 555 -4.32 16.33 -10.69
N HIS A 556 -3.42 17.08 -10.06
CA HIS A 556 -3.75 18.13 -9.08
C HIS A 556 -2.97 19.42 -9.32
N ASP A 557 -3.48 20.51 -8.76
CA ASP A 557 -2.77 21.78 -8.64
C ASP A 557 -2.37 22.00 -7.17
N LEU A 558 -1.07 22.02 -6.89
CA LEU A 558 -0.50 22.22 -5.55
C LEU A 558 -0.06 23.66 -5.36
N LYS A 559 -0.66 24.37 -4.40
CA LYS A 559 -0.31 25.77 -4.11
C LYS A 559 0.75 25.85 -3.01
N SER A 560 1.90 26.43 -3.32
CA SER A 560 2.98 26.69 -2.36
C SER A 560 3.42 28.16 -2.43
N GLY A 561 3.10 28.92 -1.39
CA GLY A 561 3.21 30.38 -1.40
C GLY A 561 2.34 31.00 -2.49
N GLU A 562 2.96 31.79 -3.37
CA GLU A 562 2.30 32.43 -4.52
C GLU A 562 2.31 31.58 -5.80
N LYS A 563 3.01 30.44 -5.79
CA LYS A 563 3.13 29.55 -6.96
C LYS A 563 2.13 28.40 -6.88
N THR A 564 1.62 28.01 -8.04
CA THR A 564 0.83 26.79 -8.23
C THR A 564 1.63 25.87 -9.13
N TYR A 565 1.81 24.63 -8.69
CA TYR A 565 2.51 23.58 -9.42
C TYR A 565 1.50 22.54 -9.89
N ARG A 566 1.46 22.29 -11.20
CA ARG A 566 0.71 21.17 -11.76
C ARG A 566 1.47 19.87 -11.49
N VAL A 567 0.83 18.92 -10.83
CA VAL A 567 1.41 17.61 -10.53
C VAL A 567 0.56 16.48 -11.11
N PHE A 568 1.19 15.33 -11.31
CA PHE A 568 0.49 14.08 -11.51
C PHE A 568 1.03 13.02 -10.55
N ALA A 569 0.14 12.17 -10.01
CA ALA A 569 0.46 11.22 -8.97
C ALA A 569 -0.17 9.86 -9.19
N ALA A 570 0.56 8.81 -8.81
CA ALA A 570 -0.02 7.50 -8.53
C ALA A 570 -0.44 7.49 -7.06
N GLU A 571 -1.71 7.20 -6.78
CA GLU A 571 -2.29 7.34 -5.44
C GLU A 571 -2.95 6.06 -4.94
N GLY A 572 -2.62 5.68 -3.71
CA GLY A 572 -3.08 4.47 -3.06
C GLY A 572 -3.61 4.72 -1.66
N ASN A 573 -4.69 4.01 -1.31
CA ASN A 573 -5.24 3.99 0.03
C ASN A 573 -4.13 3.75 1.08
N GLY A 574 -4.12 4.56 2.14
CA GLY A 574 -3.11 4.49 3.20
C GLY A 574 -1.98 5.49 3.07
N GLY A 575 -1.98 6.27 1.98
CA GLY A 575 -0.96 7.28 1.68
C GLY A 575 0.21 6.69 0.90
N GLN A 576 -0.09 5.89 -0.13
CA GLN A 576 0.91 5.41 -1.09
C GLN A 576 0.92 6.38 -2.25
N PHE A 577 1.99 7.15 -2.38
CA PHE A 577 2.10 8.24 -3.34
C PHE A 577 3.41 8.17 -4.10
N VAL A 578 3.30 8.36 -5.42
CA VAL A 578 4.42 8.74 -6.28
C VAL A 578 3.98 10.00 -7.01
N ILE A 579 4.43 11.16 -6.52
CA ILE A 579 4.03 12.49 -6.99
C ILE A 579 5.13 13.05 -7.87
N VAL A 580 4.79 13.41 -9.11
CA VAL A 580 5.72 14.02 -10.05
C VAL A 580 5.42 15.50 -10.18
N VAL A 581 6.46 16.32 -10.04
CA VAL A 581 6.41 17.78 -10.14
C VAL A 581 7.29 18.22 -11.32
N PRO A 582 6.77 18.23 -12.56
CA PRO A 582 7.59 18.46 -13.76
C PRO A 582 8.34 19.80 -13.74
N GLU A 583 7.71 20.86 -13.26
CA GLU A 583 8.32 22.20 -13.20
C GLU A 583 9.55 22.27 -12.29
N LEU A 584 9.70 21.34 -11.36
CA LEU A 584 10.82 21.27 -10.43
C LEU A 584 11.79 20.13 -10.73
N ASP A 585 11.52 19.36 -11.79
CA ASP A 585 12.25 18.14 -12.15
C ASP A 585 12.42 17.22 -10.93
N MET A 586 11.29 16.95 -10.26
CA MET A 586 11.26 16.32 -8.94
C MET A 586 10.18 15.24 -8.86
N VAL A 587 10.51 14.16 -8.16
CA VAL A 587 9.57 13.08 -7.80
C VAL A 587 9.61 12.90 -6.29
N VAL A 588 8.44 12.84 -5.65
CA VAL A 588 8.27 12.62 -4.22
C VAL A 588 7.55 11.29 -4.01
N GLY A 589 8.16 10.40 -3.25
CA GLY A 589 7.59 9.13 -2.85
C GLY A 589 7.19 9.17 -1.38
N ILE A 590 5.95 8.80 -1.07
CA ILE A 590 5.46 8.64 0.31
C ILE A 590 4.78 7.29 0.40
N THR A 591 5.11 6.50 1.43
CA THR A 591 4.32 5.32 1.81
C THR A 591 3.81 5.50 3.22
N GLY A 592 2.69 4.87 3.56
CA GLY A 592 2.12 5.00 4.90
C GLY A 592 1.17 3.91 5.33
N GLY A 593 0.79 3.97 6.61
CA GLY A 593 -0.08 3.01 7.28
C GLY A 593 -1.43 3.61 7.71
N SER A 594 -1.95 4.58 6.96
CA SER A 594 -3.23 5.27 7.25
C SER A 594 -4.41 4.70 6.46
N TYR A 595 -4.46 3.37 6.30
CA TYR A 595 -5.49 2.70 5.48
C TYR A 595 -6.90 3.01 5.98
N GLY A 596 -7.79 3.41 5.07
CA GLY A 596 -9.17 3.79 5.35
C GLY A 596 -9.33 5.18 5.98
N GLU A 597 -8.25 5.96 6.13
CA GLU A 597 -8.24 7.31 6.73
C GLU A 597 -8.05 8.39 5.65
N PHE A 598 -8.92 8.39 4.63
CA PHE A 598 -8.83 9.25 3.43
C PHE A 598 -8.50 10.72 3.73
N ASP A 599 -9.26 11.37 4.61
CA ASP A 599 -9.04 12.79 4.94
C ASP A 599 -7.67 13.06 5.57
N GLN A 600 -7.01 12.05 6.15
CA GLN A 600 -5.69 12.20 6.76
C GLN A 600 -4.57 12.04 5.74
N TRP A 601 -4.58 10.93 5.00
CA TRP A 601 -3.46 10.65 4.10
C TRP A 601 -3.45 11.56 2.88
N TYR A 602 -4.61 12.05 2.39
CA TYR A 602 -4.63 13.05 1.30
C TYR A 602 -3.97 14.38 1.69
N ARG A 603 -3.96 14.76 2.97
CA ARG A 603 -3.26 15.97 3.42
C ARG A 603 -1.76 15.87 3.23
N TRP A 604 -1.19 14.68 3.16
CA TRP A 604 0.25 14.54 2.95
C TRP A 604 0.66 15.06 1.57
N GLU A 605 -0.14 14.79 0.54
CA GLU A 605 0.06 15.37 -0.79
C GLU A 605 -0.43 16.83 -0.86
N LEU A 606 -1.64 17.12 -0.36
CA LEU A 606 -2.29 18.40 -0.61
C LEU A 606 -1.89 19.53 0.35
N GLU A 607 -1.27 19.21 1.49
CA GLU A 607 -0.83 20.18 2.51
C GLU A 607 0.68 20.04 2.78
N LEU A 608 1.17 18.85 3.15
CA LEU A 608 2.57 18.67 3.58
C LEU A 608 3.58 18.86 2.44
N VAL A 609 3.30 18.32 1.24
CA VAL A 609 4.17 18.53 0.08
C VAL A 609 4.28 20.03 -0.27
N PRO A 610 3.18 20.79 -0.42
CA PRO A 610 3.26 22.24 -0.67
C PRO A 610 3.85 23.06 0.48
N GLU A 611 3.70 22.63 1.73
CA GLU A 611 4.20 23.37 2.90
C GLU A 611 5.69 23.13 3.15
N PHE A 612 6.19 21.91 2.95
CA PHE A 612 7.55 21.52 3.35
C PHE A 612 8.45 21.10 2.20
N ILE A 613 7.93 20.50 1.13
CA ILE A 613 8.76 19.93 0.06
C ILE A 613 8.94 20.91 -1.10
N LEU A 614 7.85 21.48 -1.62
CA LEU A 614 7.94 22.45 -2.74
C LEU A 614 8.76 23.71 -2.38
N PRO A 615 8.66 24.29 -1.17
CA PRO A 615 9.48 25.45 -0.77
C PRO A 615 10.98 25.16 -0.74
N ALA A 616 11.37 23.91 -0.45
CA ALA A 616 12.78 23.51 -0.42
C ALA A 616 13.45 23.67 -1.80
N ALA A 617 12.70 23.58 -2.89
CA ALA A 617 13.20 23.78 -4.24
C ALA A 617 13.21 25.25 -4.70
N GLY A 618 12.51 26.13 -3.97
CA GLY A 618 12.23 27.51 -4.37
C GLY A 618 13.24 28.57 -3.91
N SER A 619 14.28 28.19 -3.16
CA SER A 619 15.19 29.13 -2.48
C SER A 619 16.45 29.50 -3.27
N ARG A 620 16.41 29.62 -4.60
CA ARG A 620 17.56 30.23 -5.29
C ARG A 620 17.61 31.74 -5.04
N ARG A 621 18.50 32.17 -4.13
CA ARG A 621 19.22 33.44 -4.30
C ARG A 621 19.88 33.41 -5.67
N ASN A 622 19.67 34.48 -6.44
CA ASN A 622 20.29 34.77 -7.72
C ASN A 622 21.76 34.31 -7.79
N HIS A 623 22.03 33.21 -8.50
CA HIS A 623 23.33 33.00 -9.11
C HIS A 623 23.17 33.17 -10.62
N PRO A 624 23.89 34.12 -11.23
CA PRO A 624 23.78 34.37 -12.66
C PRO A 624 24.30 33.15 -13.41
N HIS A 625 23.48 32.63 -14.32
CA HIS A 625 23.91 31.69 -15.34
C HIS A 625 25.15 32.25 -16.04
N LYS A 626 26.24 31.47 -16.06
CA LYS A 626 27.28 31.64 -17.07
C LYS A 626 26.84 30.90 -18.35
N PRO A 627 27.17 31.48 -19.51
CA PRO A 627 26.51 31.22 -20.80
C PRO A 627 26.72 29.81 -21.34
#